data_AF-A0A9N9J1S5-F1
#
_entry.id   AF-A0A9N9J1S5-F1
#
_cell.length_a   1.000
_cell.length_b   1.000
_cell.length_c   1.000
_cell.angle_alpha   90.00
_cell.angle_beta   90.00
_cell.angle_gamma   90.00
#
_symmetry.space_group_name_H-M   'P 1'
#
loop_
_entity.id
_entity.type
_entity.pdbx_description
1 polymer ?
#
loop_
_entity_poly.entity_id
_entity_poly.type
_entity_poly.pdbx_seq_one_letter_code
_entity_poly.pdbx_strand_id
1 'polypeptide(L)'
;LRASPQWNNSLLIITYDEHGGFYDNVPPPSNVPPPDNVTAPIFNFDRLGIRVPTLLISPWINKGIVVHNPPKNGSYFEHSSIPATLKKIFDLPSFLTRRDAWAGTFEYLWDNTNSPRTDTPTTLPSVPTTKKRKYRRSQ
;
A
#
# COMPACT_ATOMS: atom_id res chain seq x y z
N LEU A 1 8.84 7.57 14.56
CA LEU A 1 7.77 6.57 14.80
C LEU A 1 8.22 5.41 15.70
N ARG A 2 9.24 4.62 15.33
CA ARG A 2 9.62 3.41 16.10
C ARG A 2 9.99 3.62 17.57
N ALA A 3 10.65 4.73 17.89
CA ALA A 3 11.02 5.13 19.25
C ALA A 3 9.90 5.89 20.00
N SER A 4 8.76 6.12 19.35
CA SER A 4 7.64 6.85 19.96
C SER A 4 6.82 5.91 20.86
N PRO A 5 6.22 6.42 21.96
CA PRO A 5 5.22 5.68 22.72
C PRO A 5 4.01 5.24 21.88
N GLN A 6 3.77 5.87 20.72
CA GLN A 6 2.65 5.54 19.84
C GLN A 6 2.90 4.34 18.90
N TRP A 7 4.09 3.72 18.93
CA TRP A 7 4.43 2.61 18.03
C TRP A 7 3.38 1.50 18.01
N ASN A 8 2.91 1.09 19.19
CA ASN A 8 1.90 0.04 19.33
C ASN A 8 0.49 0.47 18.92
N ASN A 9 0.27 1.75 18.57
CA ASN A 9 -1.02 2.28 18.11
C ASN A 9 -0.91 2.90 16.71
N SER A 10 0.11 2.50 15.93
CA SER A 10 0.41 3.12 14.65
C SER A 10 0.36 2.12 13.49
N LEU A 11 -0.15 2.60 12.36
CA LEU A 11 0.05 2.02 11.03
C LEU A 11 0.78 3.06 10.17
N LEU A 12 2.02 2.76 9.78
CA LEU A 12 2.74 3.55 8.79
C LEU A 12 2.50 2.97 7.40
N ILE A 13 1.96 3.80 6.52
CA ILE A 13 1.76 3.47 5.11
C ILE A 13 2.80 4.23 4.30
N ILE A 14 3.61 3.53 3.53
CA ILE A 14 4.50 4.12 2.53
C ILE A 14 3.93 3.73 1.17
N THR A 15 3.58 4.71 0.35
CA THR A 15 3.07 4.51 -1.00
C THR A 15 3.60 5.61 -1.91
N TYR A 16 3.38 5.43 -3.21
CA TYR A 16 3.72 6.42 -4.22
C TYR A 16 2.43 6.96 -4.84
N ASP A 17 2.43 8.23 -5.22
CA ASP A 17 1.33 8.86 -5.94
C ASP A 17 1.24 8.35 -7.39
N GLU A 18 2.39 8.07 -8.00
CA GLU A 18 2.49 7.57 -9.38
C GLU A 18 3.66 6.57 -9.57
N HIS A 19 3.80 6.02 -10.79
CA HIS A 19 4.67 4.87 -11.10
C HIS A 19 6.06 5.22 -11.66
N GLY A 20 6.35 6.49 -11.89
CA GLY A 20 7.61 7.04 -12.39
C GLY A 20 7.82 6.95 -13.90
N GLY A 21 6.85 6.46 -14.67
CA GLY A 21 7.06 6.15 -16.10
C GLY A 21 7.86 4.86 -16.34
N PHE A 22 8.21 4.12 -15.28
CA PHE A 22 8.94 2.87 -15.39
C PHE A 22 8.05 1.75 -15.94
N TYR A 23 8.66 0.83 -16.68
CA TYR A 23 7.95 -0.32 -17.23
C TYR A 23 7.39 -1.22 -16.11
N ASP A 24 6.11 -1.55 -16.24
CA ASP A 24 5.44 -2.59 -15.46
C ASP A 24 4.84 -3.61 -16.45
N ASN A 25 5.04 -4.90 -16.16
CA ASN A 25 4.59 -5.98 -17.03
C ASN A 25 3.12 -6.36 -16.86
N VAL A 26 2.45 -5.86 -15.82
CA VAL A 26 1.05 -6.16 -15.51
C VAL A 26 0.16 -5.07 -16.10
N PRO A 27 -0.73 -5.41 -17.05
CA PRO A 27 -1.68 -4.45 -17.59
C PRO A 27 -2.58 -3.87 -16.47
N PRO A 28 -2.84 -2.55 -16.48
CA PRO A 28 -3.76 -1.95 -15.52
C PRO A 28 -5.16 -2.58 -15.59
N PRO A 29 -5.78 -2.93 -14.44
CA PRO A 29 -7.15 -3.44 -14.42
C PRO A 29 -8.15 -2.47 -15.07
N SER A 30 -9.07 -2.99 -15.87
CA SER A 30 -10.19 -2.28 -16.50
C SER A 30 -11.53 -2.74 -15.90
N ASN A 31 -12.63 -2.09 -16.32
CA ASN A 31 -14.00 -2.37 -15.87
C ASN A 31 -14.18 -2.18 -14.35
N VAL A 32 -13.51 -1.19 -13.77
CA VAL A 32 -13.59 -0.87 -12.35
C VAL A 32 -14.50 0.36 -12.15
N PRO A 33 -15.25 0.49 -11.04
CA PRO A 33 -16.29 1.53 -10.91
C PRO A 33 -15.71 2.95 -10.90
N PRO A 34 -16.07 3.86 -11.81
CA PRO A 34 -15.59 5.23 -11.77
C PRO A 34 -15.96 5.91 -10.45
N PRO A 35 -15.12 6.84 -9.92
CA PRO A 35 -15.31 7.43 -8.59
C PRO A 35 -16.74 7.92 -8.38
N ASP A 36 -17.24 8.70 -9.30
CA ASP A 36 -18.60 9.22 -9.33
C ASP A 36 -19.09 9.20 -10.78
N ASN A 37 -20.10 9.99 -11.11
CA ASN A 37 -20.60 10.12 -12.49
C ASN A 37 -19.79 11.14 -13.31
N VAL A 38 -18.54 11.45 -12.93
CA VAL A 38 -17.67 12.35 -13.69
C VAL A 38 -16.91 11.55 -14.75
N THR A 39 -17.09 11.95 -16.00
CA THR A 39 -16.38 11.43 -17.17
C THR A 39 -15.66 12.57 -17.88
N ALA A 40 -14.48 12.32 -18.42
CA ALA A 40 -13.83 13.23 -19.37
C ALA A 40 -14.14 12.78 -20.82
N PRO A 41 -14.07 13.68 -21.83
CA PRO A 41 -14.47 13.37 -23.21
C PRO A 41 -13.82 12.12 -23.83
N ILE A 42 -12.62 11.76 -23.36
CA ILE A 42 -11.84 10.61 -23.84
C ILE A 42 -11.46 9.63 -22.72
N PHE A 43 -12.00 9.79 -21.52
CA PHE A 43 -11.62 8.98 -20.37
C PHE A 43 -12.75 8.81 -19.36
N ASN A 44 -13.21 7.57 -19.18
CA ASN A 44 -14.34 7.23 -18.34
C ASN A 44 -13.98 6.97 -16.88
N PHE A 45 -12.69 7.02 -16.51
CA PHE A 45 -12.19 6.66 -15.17
C PHE A 45 -12.61 5.26 -14.71
N ASP A 46 -12.88 4.35 -15.64
CA ASP A 46 -13.32 2.96 -15.42
C ASP A 46 -12.16 1.94 -15.49
N ARG A 47 -10.92 2.44 -15.38
CA ARG A 47 -9.69 1.66 -15.27
C ARG A 47 -8.79 2.20 -14.17
N LEU A 48 -7.90 1.35 -13.64
CA LEU A 48 -6.83 1.77 -12.74
C LEU A 48 -5.61 2.27 -13.52
N GLY A 49 -4.68 2.89 -12.79
CA GLY A 49 -3.36 3.24 -13.28
C GLY A 49 -2.37 2.06 -13.21
N ILE A 50 -1.12 2.33 -13.59
CA ILE A 50 -0.01 1.39 -13.41
C ILE A 50 0.25 1.19 -11.91
N ARG A 51 0.76 0.01 -11.54
CA ARG A 51 1.01 -0.34 -10.14
C ARG A 51 2.05 0.58 -9.53
N VAL A 52 1.84 0.87 -8.25
CA VAL A 52 2.80 1.52 -7.37
C VAL A 52 3.13 0.60 -6.20
N PRO A 53 4.36 0.63 -5.66
CA PRO A 53 4.67 -0.15 -4.47
C PRO A 53 3.99 0.47 -3.24
N THR A 54 3.49 -0.38 -2.36
CA THR A 54 2.89 0.03 -1.07
C THR A 54 3.40 -0.86 0.04
N LEU A 55 3.83 -0.25 1.14
CA LEU A 55 4.27 -0.92 2.36
C LEU A 55 3.37 -0.54 3.53
N LEU A 56 2.93 -1.55 4.28
CA LEU A 56 2.21 -1.39 5.54
C LEU A 56 3.12 -1.83 6.69
N ILE A 57 3.38 -0.92 7.62
CA ILE A 57 4.35 -1.13 8.70
C ILE A 57 3.66 -0.88 10.03
N SER A 58 3.47 -1.95 10.80
CA SER A 58 2.84 -1.92 12.12
C SER A 58 3.28 -3.15 12.93
N PRO A 59 3.38 -3.07 14.27
CA PRO A 59 3.60 -4.26 15.09
C PRO A 59 2.41 -5.24 15.05
N TRP A 60 1.24 -4.81 14.59
CA TRP A 60 0.05 -5.67 14.47
C TRP A 60 0.01 -6.52 13.19
N ILE A 61 0.94 -6.29 12.25
CA ILE A 61 1.01 -7.00 10.98
C ILE A 61 2.10 -8.07 11.05
N ASN A 62 1.80 -9.26 10.51
CA ASN A 62 2.72 -10.40 10.45
C ASN A 62 4.01 -10.08 9.68
N LYS A 63 5.12 -10.72 10.08
CA LYS A 63 6.45 -10.45 9.49
C LYS A 63 6.53 -10.96 8.05
N GLY A 64 7.02 -10.11 7.15
CA GLY A 64 7.43 -10.55 5.81
C GLY A 64 6.29 -11.08 4.94
N ILE A 65 5.04 -10.69 5.23
CA ILE A 65 3.91 -11.08 4.40
C ILE A 65 3.92 -10.26 3.11
N VAL A 66 3.54 -10.93 2.02
CA VAL A 66 3.27 -10.31 0.72
C VAL A 66 1.81 -10.55 0.42
N VAL A 67 1.10 -9.47 0.11
CA VAL A 67 -0.33 -9.51 -0.20
C VAL A 67 -0.52 -9.09 -1.65
N HIS A 68 -1.22 -9.91 -2.42
CA HIS A 68 -1.46 -9.63 -3.84
C HIS A 68 -2.83 -9.00 -4.08
N ASN A 69 -3.89 -9.53 -3.46
CA ASN A 69 -5.27 -9.12 -3.69
C ASN A 69 -6.01 -8.88 -2.37
N PRO A 70 -6.98 -7.96 -2.33
CA PRO A 70 -7.83 -7.77 -1.16
C PRO A 70 -8.79 -8.95 -0.93
N PRO A 71 -9.28 -9.15 0.30
CA PRO A 71 -10.28 -10.19 0.59
C PRO A 71 -11.63 -9.95 -0.10
N LYS A 72 -11.93 -8.70 -0.47
CA LYS A 72 -13.18 -8.33 -1.14
C LYS A 72 -13.11 -8.76 -2.61
N ASN A 73 -13.92 -9.75 -2.96
CA ASN A 73 -13.99 -10.26 -4.33
C ASN A 73 -14.33 -9.16 -5.34
N GLY A 74 -13.60 -9.13 -6.45
CA GLY A 74 -13.80 -8.16 -7.52
C GLY A 74 -13.29 -6.76 -7.22
N SER A 75 -12.48 -6.56 -6.18
CA SER A 75 -11.76 -5.30 -5.93
C SER A 75 -10.24 -5.46 -6.02
N TYR A 76 -9.55 -4.32 -5.99
CA TYR A 76 -8.08 -4.24 -6.00
C TYR A 76 -7.58 -3.33 -4.87
N PHE A 77 -6.30 -3.46 -4.54
CA PHE A 77 -5.59 -2.41 -3.82
C PHE A 77 -5.19 -1.30 -4.80
N GLU A 78 -5.57 -0.08 -4.47
CA GLU A 78 -5.30 1.16 -5.20
C GLU A 78 -5.37 2.35 -4.22
N HIS A 79 -5.05 3.57 -4.63
CA HIS A 79 -4.94 4.74 -3.73
C HIS A 79 -6.14 4.96 -2.80
N SER A 80 -7.35 4.67 -3.28
CA SER A 80 -8.60 4.80 -2.52
C SER A 80 -8.79 3.71 -1.47
N SER A 81 -7.92 2.69 -1.44
CA SER A 81 -7.83 1.71 -0.34
C SER A 81 -7.44 2.37 0.99
N ILE A 82 -6.70 3.50 0.95
CA ILE A 82 -6.36 4.27 2.14
C ILE A 82 -7.62 4.89 2.77
N PRO A 83 -8.38 5.78 2.09
CA PRO A 83 -9.61 6.32 2.65
C PRO A 83 -10.67 5.24 2.93
N ALA A 84 -10.75 4.17 2.14
CA ALA A 84 -11.65 3.05 2.43
C ALA A 84 -11.31 2.33 3.75
N THR A 85 -10.01 2.15 4.03
CA THR A 85 -9.54 1.59 5.30
C THR A 85 -9.83 2.56 6.45
N LEU A 86 -9.59 3.87 6.28
CA LEU A 86 -9.93 4.89 7.27
C LEU A 86 -11.42 4.89 7.62
N LYS A 87 -12.30 4.80 6.61
CA LYS A 87 -13.75 4.65 6.80
C LYS A 87 -14.04 3.50 7.74
N LYS A 88 -13.46 2.32 7.50
CA LYS A 88 -13.71 1.12 8.31
C LYS A 88 -13.19 1.25 9.74
N ILE A 89 -11.94 1.67 9.92
CA ILE A 89 -11.31 1.63 11.26
C ILE A 89 -11.86 2.71 12.20
N PHE A 90 -12.42 3.79 11.64
CA PHE A 90 -13.05 4.87 12.40
C PHE A 90 -14.59 4.84 12.33
N ASP A 91 -15.17 3.80 11.72
CA ASP A 91 -16.60 3.65 11.51
C ASP A 91 -17.30 4.92 10.97
N LEU A 92 -16.70 5.52 9.94
CA LEU A 92 -17.25 6.75 9.34
C LEU A 92 -18.59 6.44 8.63
N PRO A 93 -19.52 7.41 8.57
CA PRO A 93 -20.91 7.15 8.16
C PRO A 93 -21.04 6.78 6.68
N SER A 94 -20.15 7.26 5.82
CA SER A 94 -20.21 7.01 4.38
C SER A 94 -18.80 6.95 3.76
N PHE A 95 -18.73 6.33 2.59
CA PHE A 95 -17.59 6.47 1.68
C PHE A 95 -17.69 7.82 0.96
N LEU A 96 -16.57 8.30 0.41
CA LEU A 96 -16.50 9.56 -0.34
C LEU A 96 -17.06 9.40 -1.75
N THR A 97 -16.84 8.25 -2.38
CA THR A 97 -17.14 7.94 -3.78
C THR A 97 -17.50 6.47 -3.96
N ARG A 98 -17.85 6.05 -5.18
CA ARG A 98 -17.98 4.63 -5.54
C ARG A 98 -16.64 3.90 -5.59
N ARG A 99 -15.53 4.63 -5.84
CA ARG A 99 -14.19 4.06 -5.96
C ARG A 99 -13.66 3.56 -4.62
N ASP A 100 -13.67 4.39 -3.58
CA ASP A 100 -13.30 3.97 -2.22
C ASP A 100 -14.33 3.02 -1.61
N ALA A 101 -15.62 3.15 -1.94
CA ALA A 101 -16.61 2.13 -1.57
C ALA A 101 -16.33 0.76 -2.21
N TRP A 102 -15.71 0.72 -3.39
CA TRP A 102 -15.34 -0.48 -4.12
C TRP A 102 -13.98 -1.05 -3.68
N ALA A 103 -13.00 -0.20 -3.38
CA ALA A 103 -11.60 -0.55 -3.10
C ALA A 103 -11.41 -1.63 -2.03
N GLY A 104 -10.27 -2.34 -2.12
CA GLY A 104 -9.79 -3.22 -1.06
C GLY A 104 -9.42 -2.43 0.21
N THR A 105 -9.47 -3.07 1.38
CA THR A 105 -9.13 -2.43 2.65
C THR A 105 -8.12 -3.29 3.41
N PHE A 106 -7.37 -2.70 4.34
CA PHE A 106 -6.20 -3.33 4.96
C PHE A 106 -6.46 -3.96 6.34
N GLU A 107 -7.56 -3.64 7.00
CA GLU A 107 -7.83 -3.96 8.41
C GLU A 107 -7.77 -5.45 8.76
N TYR A 108 -8.17 -6.30 7.83
CA TYR A 108 -8.10 -7.75 7.99
C TYR A 108 -6.67 -8.27 8.29
N LEU A 109 -5.62 -7.49 8.00
CA LEU A 109 -4.23 -7.82 8.29
C LEU A 109 -3.90 -7.74 9.79
N TRP A 110 -4.72 -7.04 10.58
CA TRP A 110 -4.56 -6.94 12.04
C TRP A 110 -5.81 -7.32 12.84
N ASP A 111 -6.97 -7.55 12.21
CA ASP A 111 -8.20 -7.94 12.92
C ASP A 111 -8.07 -9.28 13.69
N ASN A 112 -7.20 -10.18 13.21
CA ASN A 112 -7.00 -11.51 13.82
C ASN A 112 -5.78 -11.59 14.75
N THR A 113 -5.19 -10.46 15.16
CA THR A 113 -4.03 -10.44 16.06
C THR A 113 -4.43 -9.99 17.46
N ASN A 114 -4.16 -10.85 18.46
CA ASN A 114 -4.52 -10.56 19.85
C ASN A 114 -3.52 -9.65 20.57
N SER A 115 -2.31 -9.50 20.03
CA SER A 115 -1.25 -8.68 20.62
C SER A 115 -0.25 -8.17 19.57
N PRO A 116 0.36 -6.99 19.77
CA PRO A 116 1.39 -6.47 18.88
C PRO A 116 2.66 -7.31 18.99
N ARG A 117 3.32 -7.53 17.86
CA ARG A 117 4.59 -8.25 17.80
C ARG A 117 5.72 -7.52 18.51
N THR A 118 6.49 -8.25 19.29
CA THR A 118 7.64 -7.75 20.05
C THR A 118 8.97 -7.88 19.30
N ASP A 119 9.02 -8.66 18.21
CA ASP A 119 10.23 -8.91 17.41
C ASP A 119 10.47 -7.84 16.31
N THR A 120 9.93 -6.63 16.49
CA THR A 120 10.02 -5.55 15.48
C THR A 120 11.37 -4.81 15.58
N PRO A 121 12.09 -4.58 14.45
CA PRO A 121 13.38 -3.91 14.47
C PRO A 121 13.30 -2.53 15.15
N THR A 122 14.24 -2.24 16.05
CA THR A 122 14.35 -0.93 16.73
C THR A 122 15.25 0.04 15.99
N THR A 123 16.19 -0.48 15.21
CA THR A 123 17.15 0.27 14.39
C THR A 123 17.19 -0.31 12.98
N LEU A 124 17.55 0.52 12.02
CA LEU A 124 17.88 0.05 10.67
C LEU A 124 19.29 -0.56 10.67
N PRO A 125 19.53 -1.62 9.88
CA PRO A 125 20.87 -2.14 9.69
C PRO A 125 21.77 -1.06 9.07
N SER A 126 23.07 -1.13 9.36
CA SER A 126 24.04 -0.27 8.70
C SER A 126 24.03 -0.55 7.19
N VAL A 127 24.11 0.52 6.40
CA VAL A 127 24.23 0.40 4.94
C VAL A 127 25.53 -0.38 4.65
N PRO A 128 25.48 -1.47 3.86
CA PRO A 128 26.69 -2.19 3.48
C PRO A 128 27.66 -1.24 2.78
N THR A 129 28.90 -1.13 3.26
CA THR A 129 29.92 -0.32 2.60
C THR A 129 30.31 -0.98 1.28
N THR A 130 30.07 -0.27 0.19
CA THR A 130 30.50 -0.69 -1.15
C THR A 130 32.04 -0.77 -1.15
N LYS A 131 32.61 -1.97 -1.26
CA LYS A 131 34.05 -2.11 -1.51
C LYS A 131 34.36 -1.42 -2.85
N LYS A 132 35.17 -0.36 -2.82
CA LYS A 132 35.69 0.28 -4.05
C LYS A 132 36.38 -0.80 -4.89
N ARG A 133 35.78 -1.21 -6.01
CA ARG A 133 36.40 -2.10 -6.98
C ARG A 133 37.60 -1.36 -7.57
N LYS A 134 38.83 -1.74 -7.19
CA LYS A 134 40.03 -1.30 -7.91
C LYS A 134 39.96 -1.93 -9.31
N TYR A 135 39.57 -1.14 -10.31
CA TYR A 135 39.78 -1.52 -11.70
C TYR A 135 41.29 -1.56 -11.94
N ARG A 136 41.88 -2.76 -12.01
CA ARG A 136 43.21 -2.93 -12.63
C ARG A 136 42.99 -2.73 -14.13
N ARG A 137 43.39 -1.58 -14.65
CA ARG A 137 43.63 -1.43 -16.09
C ARG A 137 44.81 -2.35 -16.43
N SER A 138 44.55 -3.42 -17.17
CA SER A 138 45.60 -4.12 -17.90
C SER A 138 46.07 -3.18 -19.02
N GLN A 139 47.35 -2.82 -18.97
CA GLN A 139 48.09 -2.31 -20.11
C GLN A 139 48.33 -3.46 -21.10
#